data_AF-A0A0B2UPJ6-F1
#
_entry.id   AF-A0A0B2UPJ6-F1
#
_cell.length_a   1.000
_cell.length_b   1.000
_cell.length_c   1.000
_cell.angle_alpha   90.00
_cell.angle_beta   90.00
_cell.angle_gamma   90.00
#
_symmetry.space_group_name_H-M   'P 1'
#
loop_
_entity.id
_entity.type
_entity.pdbx_description
1 polymer ?
#
loop_
_entity_poly.entity_id
_entity_poly.type
_entity_poly.pdbx_seq_one_letter_code
_entity_poly.pdbx_strand_id
1 'polypeptide(L)'
;MSKRSSPGSDEDSQGASTDEPIRKKRLVVFEPVRICSINATSDIDAKVLAVQHYKLSERFRHKERQRDQLQKRVEQLESRQAQDDAMLCIINRSWNRFDEDVRILLQRFDAETALEGEIEMEYEGTKNFLAKLSHWENDEIEDKLKQRVEFSRRAIAKMVQVFDHITQRNEKIANLIASCPTSDETNEGASTSDEGGSNNQSKPSLSVEVAKMNAELSKENTRLQNMVTKLQSENHSLSVKVSAQEDELTLMETRQEEMTNSLEEVKYQLEKSMRRECKLDFRLAEYVRKAQQMEMNDVKTVNANGIGSASNTTNVSKSKLEELEQSLEMQTELATSRLQELQEMLEKNKNLTRQLETLKLNLKHTPSEVVKNSTEYMALQSQYSALYMEATQMRQQLEVARTQMAALRTAHAKQIEVMESEECLAQERMRDTVSELEEQLSQVRKEYEMLRLEFEQNLSANEQSGPVNKEIRMLLTSFKTQNEQLKQESSRFKRKWKEAVSLLAKCNKELEGEKRYRERCLLIEVEEEGDSLASPDQEKNSTSTADSVIDGSALEHGELAETDNDVSGPPHKVIQ
;
A
#
# COMPACT_ATOMS: atom_id res chain seq x y z
N MET A 1 -37.13 -17.64 -37.32
CA MET A 1 -38.27 -18.56 -37.52
C MET A 1 -38.14 -19.67 -36.48
N SER A 2 -39.12 -19.91 -35.60
CA SER A 2 -40.20 -20.92 -35.77
C SER A 2 -39.66 -22.32 -36.09
N LYS A 3 -39.98 -23.40 -35.35
CA LYS A 3 -41.10 -23.71 -34.41
C LYS A 3 -40.52 -24.54 -33.21
N ARG A 4 -41.10 -24.75 -32.00
CA ARG A 4 -42.46 -25.17 -31.53
C ARG A 4 -42.98 -26.49 -32.16
N SER A 5 -43.69 -27.41 -31.48
CA SER A 5 -43.86 -27.76 -30.04
C SER A 5 -44.71 -29.05 -29.91
N SER A 6 -44.36 -29.96 -29.00
CA SER A 6 -45.32 -30.81 -28.22
C SER A 6 -46.21 -31.83 -29.02
N PRO A 7 -47.30 -32.42 -28.47
CA PRO A 7 -47.24 -33.62 -27.59
C PRO A 7 -48.30 -34.74 -27.88
N GLY A 8 -48.30 -35.82 -27.09
CA GLY A 8 -49.40 -36.82 -26.91
C GLY A 8 -48.88 -38.14 -26.29
N SER A 9 -49.55 -38.89 -25.39
CA SER A 9 -50.97 -39.28 -25.19
C SER A 9 -51.42 -40.48 -26.05
N ASP A 10 -52.07 -41.56 -25.55
CA ASP A 10 -52.56 -41.90 -24.18
C ASP A 10 -52.50 -43.45 -23.90
N GLU A 11 -53.24 -43.90 -22.87
CA GLU A 11 -53.31 -45.22 -22.20
C GLU A 11 -53.68 -46.47 -23.04
N ASP A 12 -53.42 -47.68 -22.49
CA ASP A 12 -54.48 -48.68 -22.20
C ASP A 12 -54.04 -49.71 -21.11
N SER A 13 -54.95 -50.61 -20.69
CA SER A 13 -54.95 -51.32 -19.40
C SER A 13 -54.82 -52.87 -19.44
N GLN A 14 -54.92 -53.50 -18.24
CA GLN A 14 -54.98 -54.95 -17.91
C GLN A 14 -53.61 -55.67 -17.78
N GLY A 15 -53.40 -56.64 -16.86
CA GLY A 15 -54.23 -57.06 -15.70
C GLY A 15 -54.24 -58.57 -15.44
N ALA A 16 -53.28 -59.12 -14.67
CA ALA A 16 -53.32 -60.54 -14.22
C ALA A 16 -52.51 -60.80 -12.92
N SER A 17 -52.86 -61.89 -12.24
CA SER A 17 -52.48 -62.27 -10.87
C SER A 17 -51.13 -62.99 -10.68
N THR A 18 -50.47 -62.68 -9.56
CA THR A 18 -49.66 -63.56 -8.67
C THR A 18 -48.93 -64.80 -9.23
N ASP A 19 -47.60 -64.80 -9.08
CA ASP A 19 -46.93 -65.71 -8.11
C ASP A 19 -45.55 -65.12 -7.69
N GLU A 20 -45.02 -65.45 -6.49
CA GLU A 20 -43.72 -64.93 -5.99
C GLU A 20 -42.71 -66.08 -5.75
N PRO A 21 -41.47 -65.98 -6.27
CA PRO A 21 -40.37 -66.77 -5.76
C PRO A 21 -39.24 -65.91 -5.14
N ILE A 22 -39.30 -65.75 -3.83
CA ILE A 22 -38.16 -65.63 -2.90
C ILE A 22 -37.15 -64.49 -3.19
N ARG A 23 -37.30 -63.40 -2.44
CA ARG A 23 -36.44 -62.20 -2.48
C ARG A 23 -34.96 -62.53 -2.19
N LYS A 24 -34.13 -62.60 -3.24
CA LYS A 24 -32.67 -62.62 -3.10
C LYS A 24 -32.17 -61.26 -2.60
N LYS A 25 -31.42 -61.25 -1.50
CA LYS A 25 -30.80 -60.04 -0.94
C LYS A 25 -29.90 -59.38 -2.00
N ARG A 26 -30.13 -58.10 -2.32
CA ARG A 26 -29.22 -57.33 -3.18
C ARG A 26 -27.92 -57.04 -2.43
N LEU A 27 -26.88 -57.83 -2.66
CA LEU A 27 -25.52 -57.38 -2.37
C LEU A 27 -25.15 -56.27 -3.35
N VAL A 28 -24.57 -55.18 -2.84
CA VAL A 28 -23.95 -54.15 -3.68
C VAL A 28 -22.64 -54.73 -4.23
N VAL A 29 -22.66 -55.12 -5.50
CA VAL A 29 -21.45 -55.56 -6.21
C VAL A 29 -20.70 -54.31 -6.67
N PHE A 30 -19.64 -53.96 -5.94
CA PHE A 30 -18.64 -53.02 -6.45
C PHE A 30 -17.94 -53.63 -7.66
N GLU A 31 -17.72 -52.85 -8.73
CA GLU A 31 -16.92 -53.34 -9.87
C GLU A 31 -15.48 -53.63 -9.38
N PRO A 32 -14.92 -54.82 -9.65
CA PRO A 32 -13.55 -55.12 -9.26
C PRO A 32 -12.55 -54.12 -9.85
N VAL A 33 -11.81 -53.42 -9.00
CA VAL A 33 -10.77 -52.47 -9.42
C VAL A 33 -9.71 -53.22 -10.21
N ARG A 34 -9.73 -53.05 -11.54
CA ARG A 34 -8.84 -53.75 -12.47
C ARG A 34 -7.44 -53.13 -12.37
N ILE A 35 -6.62 -53.69 -11.48
CA ILE A 35 -5.18 -53.41 -11.46
C ILE A 35 -4.60 -53.92 -12.78
N CYS A 36 -4.26 -53.01 -13.70
CA CYS A 36 -3.66 -53.36 -14.98
C CYS A 36 -2.40 -54.21 -14.77
N SER A 37 -2.16 -55.19 -15.65
CA SER A 37 -1.00 -56.08 -15.50
C SER A 37 0.30 -55.27 -15.44
N ILE A 38 1.11 -55.59 -14.44
CA ILE A 38 2.46 -55.10 -14.29
C ILE A 38 3.35 -56.16 -14.93
N ASN A 39 4.01 -55.82 -16.04
CA ASN A 39 4.73 -56.79 -16.85
C ASN A 39 6.21 -56.86 -16.42
N ALA A 40 6.74 -55.78 -15.84
CA ALA A 40 8.04 -55.72 -15.18
C ALA A 40 8.02 -54.77 -13.96
N THR A 41 8.98 -54.90 -13.04
CA THR A 41 9.13 -53.98 -11.89
C THR A 41 9.34 -52.52 -12.32
N SER A 42 10.02 -52.32 -13.46
CA SER A 42 10.17 -51.00 -14.11
C SER A 42 8.85 -50.28 -14.36
N ASP A 43 7.75 -51.01 -14.56
CA ASP A 43 6.42 -50.42 -14.79
C ASP A 43 5.81 -49.87 -13.48
N ILE A 44 6.21 -50.43 -12.34
CA ILE A 44 5.90 -49.87 -11.00
C ILE A 44 6.79 -48.66 -10.77
N ASP A 45 8.10 -48.79 -10.97
CA ASP A 45 9.08 -47.73 -10.70
C ASP A 45 8.78 -46.47 -11.52
N ALA A 46 8.43 -46.62 -12.80
CA ALA A 46 8.00 -45.51 -13.66
C ALA A 46 6.70 -44.83 -13.16
N LYS A 47 5.72 -45.59 -12.67
CA LYS A 47 4.48 -45.04 -12.08
C LYS A 47 4.74 -44.35 -10.74
N VAL A 48 5.61 -44.91 -9.91
CA VAL A 48 6.05 -44.31 -8.64
C VAL A 48 6.78 -43.00 -8.92
N LEU A 49 7.70 -42.98 -9.88
CA LEU A 49 8.43 -41.77 -10.28
C LEU A 49 7.49 -40.70 -10.85
N ALA A 50 6.49 -41.07 -11.66
CA ALA A 50 5.47 -40.15 -12.15
C ALA A 50 4.63 -39.53 -11.01
N VAL A 51 4.22 -40.33 -10.01
CA VAL A 51 3.50 -39.84 -8.81
C VAL A 51 4.39 -38.96 -7.93
N GLN A 52 5.68 -39.29 -7.80
CA GLN A 52 6.65 -38.44 -7.10
C GLN A 52 6.84 -37.10 -7.81
N HIS A 53 7.02 -37.11 -9.14
CA HIS A 53 7.15 -35.91 -9.96
C HIS A 53 5.89 -35.04 -9.92
N TYR A 54 4.69 -35.64 -9.92
CA TYR A 54 3.43 -34.93 -9.72
C TYR A 54 3.37 -34.25 -8.33
N LYS A 55 3.70 -34.99 -7.25
CA LYS A 55 3.76 -34.44 -5.89
C LYS A 55 4.81 -33.32 -5.74
N LEU A 56 5.94 -33.43 -6.45
CA LEU A 56 6.96 -32.38 -6.47
C LEU A 56 6.49 -31.15 -7.25
N SER A 57 5.79 -31.34 -8.37
CA SER A 57 5.18 -30.28 -9.19
C SER A 57 4.12 -29.50 -8.40
N GLU A 58 3.28 -30.18 -7.60
CA GLU A 58 2.31 -29.50 -6.73
C GLU A 58 2.99 -28.72 -5.59
N ARG A 59 4.06 -29.26 -4.98
CA ARG A 59 4.89 -28.53 -4.01
C ARG A 59 5.54 -27.30 -4.63
N PHE A 60 6.04 -27.40 -5.86
CA PHE A 60 6.61 -26.28 -6.61
C PHE A 60 5.54 -25.20 -6.87
N ARG A 61 4.39 -25.56 -7.46
CA ARG A 61 3.25 -24.66 -7.68
C ARG A 61 2.75 -23.98 -6.41
N HIS A 62 2.85 -24.65 -5.25
CA HIS A 62 2.49 -24.06 -3.97
C HIS A 62 3.54 -23.05 -3.49
N LYS A 63 4.83 -23.35 -3.66
CA LYS A 63 5.93 -22.41 -3.35
C LYS A 63 5.98 -21.22 -4.31
N GLU A 64 5.62 -21.42 -5.57
CA GLU A 64 5.40 -20.36 -6.56
C GLU A 64 4.29 -19.40 -6.11
N ARG A 65 3.10 -19.92 -5.75
CA ARG A 65 2.02 -19.11 -5.17
C ARG A 65 2.45 -18.35 -3.89
N GLN A 66 3.28 -18.95 -3.03
CA GLN A 66 3.84 -18.25 -1.86
C GLN A 66 4.83 -17.14 -2.25
N ARG A 67 5.71 -17.38 -3.24
CA ARG A 67 6.61 -16.34 -3.79
C ARG A 67 5.80 -15.17 -4.33
N ASP A 68 4.79 -15.44 -5.15
CA ASP A 68 4.00 -14.40 -5.83
C ASP A 68 3.15 -13.58 -4.84
N GLN A 69 2.70 -14.21 -3.75
CA GLN A 69 2.06 -13.51 -2.61
C GLN A 69 3.04 -12.62 -1.85
N LEU A 70 4.27 -13.10 -1.59
CA LEU A 70 5.30 -12.31 -0.92
C LEU A 70 5.81 -11.16 -1.80
N GLN A 71 5.98 -11.38 -3.10
CA GLN A 71 6.39 -10.35 -4.04
C GLN A 71 5.35 -9.22 -4.10
N LYS A 72 4.07 -9.54 -4.27
CA LYS A 72 2.98 -8.55 -4.20
C LYS A 72 2.93 -7.82 -2.86
N ARG A 73 3.34 -8.48 -1.76
CA ARG A 73 3.41 -7.83 -0.45
C ARG A 73 4.60 -6.87 -0.33
N VAL A 74 5.73 -7.17 -0.99
CA VAL A 74 6.87 -6.25 -1.13
C VAL A 74 6.49 -5.05 -2.00
N GLU A 75 5.93 -5.27 -3.18
CA GLU A 75 5.46 -4.20 -4.09
C GLU A 75 4.48 -3.23 -3.39
N GLN A 76 3.57 -3.75 -2.56
CA GLN A 76 2.68 -2.95 -1.71
C GLN A 76 3.38 -2.17 -0.59
N LEU A 77 4.46 -2.72 -0.02
CA LEU A 77 5.24 -2.07 1.03
C LEU A 77 6.14 -0.98 0.46
N GLU A 78 6.78 -1.21 -0.68
CA GLU A 78 7.57 -0.23 -1.44
C GLU A 78 6.69 0.94 -1.91
N SER A 79 5.52 0.64 -2.50
CA SER A 79 4.55 1.66 -2.91
C SER A 79 4.04 2.48 -1.72
N ARG A 80 3.84 1.86 -0.55
CA ARG A 80 3.47 2.58 0.67
C ARG A 80 4.64 3.42 1.19
N GLN A 81 5.86 2.88 1.20
CA GLN A 81 7.03 3.61 1.68
C GLN A 81 7.24 4.90 0.88
N ALA A 82 7.14 4.84 -0.46
CA ALA A 82 7.22 6.04 -1.30
C ALA A 82 6.12 7.08 -0.99
N GLN A 83 4.94 6.66 -0.54
CA GLN A 83 3.88 7.55 -0.08
C GLN A 83 4.18 8.14 1.30
N ASP A 84 4.63 7.32 2.26
CA ASP A 84 4.99 7.75 3.61
C ASP A 84 6.20 8.72 3.57
N ASP A 85 7.20 8.48 2.71
CA ASP A 85 8.34 9.37 2.44
C ASP A 85 7.90 10.70 1.80
N ALA A 86 6.96 10.68 0.86
CA ALA A 86 6.41 11.91 0.26
C ALA A 86 5.65 12.76 1.31
N MET A 87 4.91 12.12 2.22
CA MET A 87 4.28 12.82 3.34
C MET A 87 5.31 13.39 4.32
N LEU A 88 6.38 12.64 4.63
CA LEU A 88 7.49 13.08 5.49
C LEU A 88 8.14 14.36 4.95
N CYS A 89 8.38 14.44 3.64
CA CYS A 89 8.90 15.63 2.97
C CYS A 89 7.95 16.85 3.08
N ILE A 90 6.64 16.64 2.89
CA ILE A 90 5.64 17.71 3.02
C ILE A 90 5.57 18.23 4.47
N ILE A 91 5.58 17.32 5.45
CA ILE A 91 5.58 17.65 6.89
C ILE A 91 6.85 18.42 7.24
N ASN A 92 8.02 17.95 6.84
CA ASN A 92 9.29 18.62 7.14
C ASN A 92 9.36 20.03 6.53
N ARG A 93 8.93 20.22 5.27
CA ARG A 93 8.91 21.54 4.64
C ARG A 93 7.96 22.50 5.38
N SER A 94 6.81 22.00 5.81
CA SER A 94 5.82 22.77 6.58
C SER A 94 6.35 23.15 7.96
N TRP A 95 7.07 22.24 8.62
CA TRP A 95 7.70 22.49 9.93
C TRP A 95 8.90 23.44 9.83
N ASN A 96 9.78 23.29 8.83
CA ASN A 96 10.85 24.26 8.54
C ASN A 96 10.26 25.67 8.35
N ARG A 97 9.15 25.81 7.61
CA ARG A 97 8.48 27.11 7.45
C ARG A 97 7.88 27.64 8.74
N PHE A 98 7.32 26.79 9.59
CA PHE A 98 6.82 27.20 10.90
C PHE A 98 7.94 27.72 11.82
N ASP A 99 9.06 26.99 11.92
CA ASP A 99 10.23 27.40 12.70
C ASP A 99 10.77 28.77 12.19
N GLU A 100 10.82 28.97 10.88
CA GLU A 100 11.24 30.23 10.23
C GLU A 100 10.30 31.40 10.51
N ASP A 101 8.98 31.23 10.38
CA ASP A 101 8.01 32.30 10.64
C ASP A 101 8.04 32.72 12.12
N VAL A 102 8.21 31.78 13.06
CA VAL A 102 8.38 32.09 14.50
C VAL A 102 9.70 32.83 14.75
N ARG A 103 10.80 32.43 14.10
CA ARG A 103 12.10 33.13 14.18
C ARG A 103 11.99 34.59 13.71
N ILE A 104 11.32 34.82 12.58
CA ILE A 104 11.09 36.17 12.02
C ILE A 104 10.21 37.02 12.95
N LEU A 105 9.15 36.44 13.55
CA LEU A 105 8.30 37.15 14.50
C LEU A 105 9.07 37.53 15.77
N LEU A 106 9.91 36.64 16.30
CA LEU A 106 10.79 36.95 17.43
C LEU A 106 11.77 38.07 17.09
N GLN A 107 12.49 37.99 15.96
CA GLN A 107 13.41 39.06 15.53
C GLN A 107 12.72 40.42 15.35
N ARG A 108 11.43 40.44 14.95
CA ARG A 108 10.64 41.67 14.79
C ARG A 108 10.22 42.30 16.13
N PHE A 109 9.89 41.48 17.12
CA PHE A 109 9.19 41.93 18.34
C PHE A 109 10.03 41.84 19.62
N ASP A 110 11.07 41.01 19.64
CA ASP A 110 11.97 40.77 20.78
C ASP A 110 13.35 41.46 20.63
N ALA A 111 13.45 42.47 19.74
CA ALA A 111 14.70 43.13 19.38
C ALA A 111 15.43 43.85 20.56
N GLU A 112 14.82 43.92 21.74
CA GLU A 112 15.40 44.46 22.98
C GLU A 112 15.93 43.35 23.92
N THR A 113 15.55 42.08 23.72
CA THR A 113 15.87 40.94 24.62
C THR A 113 16.44 39.70 23.92
N ALA A 114 16.39 39.65 22.59
CA ALA A 114 16.82 38.48 21.83
C ALA A 114 18.31 38.16 22.00
N LEU A 115 18.63 36.95 22.48
CA LEU A 115 19.94 36.33 22.29
C LEU A 115 20.03 35.86 20.81
N GLU A 116 20.21 36.82 19.91
CA GLU A 116 19.87 36.67 18.47
C GLU A 116 20.54 35.46 17.80
N GLY A 117 21.77 35.12 18.20
CA GLY A 117 22.50 33.94 17.69
C GLY A 117 22.05 32.57 18.22
N GLU A 118 21.32 32.46 19.33
CA GLU A 118 20.83 31.14 19.81
C GLU A 118 19.82 30.55 18.83
N ILE A 119 18.79 31.34 18.50
CA ILE A 119 17.64 30.88 17.72
C ILE A 119 18.05 30.66 16.25
N GLU A 120 18.99 31.45 15.73
CA GLU A 120 19.54 31.30 14.39
C GLU A 120 20.41 30.05 14.25
N MET A 121 21.27 29.75 15.24
CA MET A 121 22.05 28.49 15.26
C MET A 121 21.17 27.25 15.44
N GLU A 122 20.14 27.30 16.30
CA GLU A 122 19.20 26.17 16.46
C GLU A 122 18.36 25.94 15.18
N TYR A 123 17.94 27.00 14.49
CA TYR A 123 17.17 26.92 13.23
C TYR A 123 18.00 26.36 12.06
N GLU A 124 19.23 26.82 11.83
CA GLU A 124 20.10 26.22 10.79
C GLU A 124 20.46 24.77 11.17
N GLY A 125 20.45 24.46 12.47
CA GLY A 125 20.47 23.09 13.00
C GLY A 125 19.30 22.22 12.54
N THR A 126 18.10 22.76 12.40
CA THR A 126 16.89 22.02 11.96
C THR A 126 16.60 22.12 10.46
N LYS A 127 17.11 23.12 9.72
CA LYS A 127 16.91 23.26 8.25
C LYS A 127 17.12 21.94 7.51
N ASN A 128 18.22 21.23 7.81
CA ASN A 128 18.62 19.96 7.19
C ASN A 128 18.19 18.70 7.97
N PHE A 129 17.05 18.73 8.68
CA PHE A 129 16.61 17.62 9.55
C PHE A 129 16.47 16.27 8.82
N LEU A 130 15.90 16.22 7.60
CA LEU A 130 15.73 14.97 6.84
C LEU A 130 17.06 14.30 6.46
N ALA A 131 18.06 15.09 6.05
CA ALA A 131 19.39 14.57 5.71
C ALA A 131 20.12 14.00 6.94
N LYS A 132 19.78 14.46 8.15
CA LYS A 132 20.28 13.90 9.41
C LYS A 132 19.48 12.65 9.83
N LEU A 133 18.19 12.60 9.51
CA LEU A 133 17.29 11.50 9.86
C LEU A 133 17.64 10.17 9.16
N SER A 134 18.22 10.21 7.96
CA SER A 134 18.78 9.02 7.30
C SER A 134 20.04 8.44 7.96
N HIS A 135 20.62 9.15 8.94
CA HIS A 135 21.82 8.74 9.69
C HIS A 135 21.51 8.34 11.15
N TRP A 136 20.24 8.33 11.57
CA TRP A 136 19.82 7.97 12.93
C TRP A 136 19.26 6.56 12.98
N GLU A 137 19.62 5.80 14.03
CA GLU A 137 19.01 4.51 14.31
C GLU A 137 17.58 4.69 14.84
N ASN A 138 16.69 3.71 14.63
CA ASN A 138 15.26 3.81 14.95
C ASN A 138 14.99 4.32 16.38
N ASP A 139 15.77 3.83 17.35
CA ASP A 139 15.64 4.17 18.77
C ASP A 139 16.08 5.61 19.09
N GLU A 140 16.88 6.25 18.23
CA GLU A 140 17.23 7.68 18.35
C GLU A 140 16.17 8.61 17.77
N ILE A 141 15.45 8.19 16.71
CA ILE A 141 14.58 9.08 15.91
C ILE A 141 13.51 9.77 16.76
N GLU A 142 12.90 9.07 17.72
CA GLU A 142 11.89 9.64 18.61
C GLU A 142 12.46 10.80 19.45
N ASP A 143 13.63 10.62 20.06
CA ASP A 143 14.25 11.66 20.88
C ASP A 143 14.75 12.85 20.04
N LYS A 144 15.20 12.65 18.79
CA LYS A 144 15.56 13.77 17.89
C LYS A 144 14.32 14.56 17.44
N LEU A 145 13.23 13.87 17.13
CA LEU A 145 11.95 14.51 16.78
C LEU A 145 11.40 15.31 17.96
N LYS A 146 11.46 14.75 19.16
CA LYS A 146 11.08 15.39 20.43
C LYS A 146 11.96 16.60 20.76
N GLN A 147 13.27 16.54 20.53
CA GLN A 147 14.18 17.69 20.65
C GLN A 147 13.78 18.83 19.71
N ARG A 148 13.37 18.53 18.47
CA ARG A 148 12.85 19.52 17.52
C ARG A 148 11.53 20.15 18.00
N VAL A 149 10.59 19.34 18.46
CA VAL A 149 9.31 19.84 19.02
C VAL A 149 9.55 20.74 20.24
N GLU A 150 10.50 20.40 21.11
CA GLU A 150 10.89 21.22 22.27
C GLU A 150 11.62 22.51 21.88
N PHE A 151 12.35 22.55 20.76
CA PHE A 151 12.86 23.80 20.18
C PHE A 151 11.71 24.72 19.75
N SER A 152 10.82 24.23 18.87
CA SER A 152 9.67 25.02 18.40
C SER A 152 8.80 25.49 19.58
N ARG A 153 8.60 24.65 20.60
CA ARG A 153 7.88 24.99 21.84
C ARG A 153 8.54 26.10 22.65
N ARG A 154 9.87 26.08 22.80
CA ARG A 154 10.63 27.17 23.45
C ARG A 154 10.50 28.48 22.69
N ALA A 155 10.57 28.45 21.36
CA ALA A 155 10.44 29.64 20.52
C ALA A 155 9.03 30.26 20.64
N ILE A 156 7.96 29.44 20.57
CA ILE A 156 6.58 29.89 20.81
C ILE A 156 6.43 30.50 22.22
N ALA A 157 7.02 29.88 23.25
CA ALA A 157 6.93 30.39 24.62
C ALA A 157 7.59 31.77 24.79
N LYS A 158 8.76 32.02 24.16
CA LYS A 158 9.35 33.37 24.07
C LYS A 158 8.40 34.33 23.35
N MET A 159 7.81 33.91 22.22
CA MET A 159 6.94 34.76 21.39
C MET A 159 5.67 35.22 22.13
N VAL A 160 5.09 34.37 22.99
CA VAL A 160 3.96 34.74 23.87
C VAL A 160 4.39 35.78 24.91
N GLN A 161 5.52 35.60 25.60
CA GLN A 161 6.02 36.56 26.59
C GLN A 161 6.28 37.95 25.98
N VAL A 162 6.80 37.98 24.76
CA VAL A 162 7.03 39.20 23.98
C VAL A 162 5.72 39.88 23.61
N PHE A 163 4.71 39.10 23.19
CA PHE A 163 3.37 39.61 22.89
C PHE A 163 2.68 40.19 24.14
N ASP A 164 2.79 39.52 25.29
CA ASP A 164 2.29 40.01 26.58
C ASP A 164 2.96 41.32 26.98
N HIS A 165 4.29 41.42 26.85
CA HIS A 165 5.04 42.64 27.16
C HIS A 165 4.60 43.82 26.27
N ILE A 166 4.49 43.59 24.95
CA ILE A 166 4.01 44.60 23.99
C ILE A 166 2.57 45.02 24.32
N THR A 167 1.69 44.08 24.67
CA THR A 167 0.30 44.34 25.03
C THR A 167 0.22 45.21 26.29
N GLN A 168 0.88 44.82 27.38
CA GLN A 168 0.93 45.62 28.62
C GLN A 168 1.54 47.01 28.40
N ARG A 169 2.55 47.14 27.53
CA ARG A 169 3.17 48.43 27.18
C ARG A 169 2.18 49.31 26.39
N ASN A 170 1.43 48.73 25.46
CA ASN A 170 0.41 49.42 24.68
C ASN A 170 -0.78 49.85 25.56
N GLU A 171 -1.21 49.02 26.51
CA GLU A 171 -2.23 49.38 27.52
C GLU A 171 -1.78 50.55 28.39
N LYS A 172 -0.53 50.54 28.88
CA LYS A 172 0.05 51.66 29.65
C LYS A 172 0.03 52.96 28.83
N ILE A 173 0.40 52.90 27.55
CA ILE A 173 0.35 54.06 26.63
C ILE A 173 -1.09 54.51 26.39
N ALA A 174 -2.03 53.60 26.13
CA ALA A 174 -3.44 53.91 25.93
C ALA A 174 -4.07 54.58 27.17
N ASN A 175 -3.78 54.07 28.37
CA ASN A 175 -4.24 54.65 29.63
C ASN A 175 -3.65 56.04 29.89
N LEU A 176 -2.38 56.28 29.54
CA LEU A 176 -1.75 57.61 29.61
C LEU A 176 -2.41 58.61 28.64
N ILE A 177 -2.75 58.17 27.42
CA ILE A 177 -3.46 59.00 26.44
C ILE A 177 -4.89 59.30 26.91
N ALA A 178 -5.64 58.29 27.37
CA ALA A 178 -7.01 58.46 27.88
C ALA A 178 -7.09 59.29 29.16
N SER A 179 -6.01 59.34 29.96
CA SER A 179 -5.90 60.20 31.15
C SER A 179 -5.59 61.67 30.82
N CYS A 180 -5.27 61.98 29.56
CA CYS A 180 -5.00 63.35 29.12
C CYS A 180 -6.32 64.04 28.72
N PRO A 181 -6.74 65.12 29.43
CA PRO A 181 -7.95 65.84 29.05
C PRO A 181 -7.75 66.56 27.72
N THR A 182 -8.64 66.32 26.76
CA THR A 182 -8.72 67.12 25.52
C THR A 182 -9.19 68.53 25.87
N SER A 183 -8.33 69.52 25.67
CA SER A 183 -8.63 70.93 25.93
C SER A 183 -9.48 71.54 24.80
N ASP A 184 -10.71 71.04 24.65
CA ASP A 184 -11.66 71.47 23.61
C ASP A 184 -13.12 71.33 24.07
N GLU A 185 -13.41 71.74 25.32
CA GLU A 185 -14.79 72.09 25.73
C GLU A 185 -14.91 73.59 25.97
N THR A 186 -15.57 74.27 25.04
CA THR A 186 -15.86 75.70 25.11
C THR A 186 -17.04 75.98 26.05
N ASN A 187 -16.71 76.26 27.31
CA ASN A 187 -17.41 77.17 28.22
C ASN A 187 -18.83 77.65 27.79
N GLU A 188 -19.86 77.01 28.34
CA GLU A 188 -21.22 77.56 28.53
C GLU A 188 -21.86 76.85 29.75
N GLY A 189 -22.73 77.52 30.50
CA GLY A 189 -23.67 76.82 31.43
C GLY A 189 -23.32 76.67 32.94
N ALA A 190 -23.16 77.79 33.65
CA ALA A 190 -23.73 78.06 35.00
C ALA A 190 -23.56 77.10 36.24
N SER A 191 -23.11 77.73 37.34
CA SER A 191 -23.61 77.58 38.75
C SER A 191 -22.97 76.62 39.78
N THR A 192 -22.30 77.26 40.75
CA THR A 192 -22.38 77.09 42.23
C THR A 192 -21.75 75.89 42.97
N SER A 193 -21.05 76.23 44.09
CA SER A 193 -20.68 75.42 45.29
C SER A 193 -19.74 74.21 45.10
N ASP A 194 -18.79 73.91 45.99
CA ASP A 194 -18.16 74.69 47.10
C ASP A 194 -16.74 74.13 47.38
N GLU A 195 -16.01 74.67 48.37
CA GLU A 195 -14.59 74.39 48.64
C GLU A 195 -14.18 72.93 48.97
N GLY A 196 -12.91 72.60 48.71
CA GLY A 196 -12.12 71.73 49.60
C GLY A 196 -11.30 70.61 48.94
N GLY A 197 -10.04 70.88 48.55
CA GLY A 197 -9.14 69.81 48.07
C GLY A 197 -7.81 70.25 47.47
N SER A 198 -6.88 70.74 48.30
CA SER A 198 -5.53 71.11 47.81
C SER A 198 -4.68 69.87 47.51
N ASN A 199 -4.31 69.66 46.25
CA ASN A 199 -3.05 69.01 45.92
C ASN A 199 -2.50 69.45 44.55
N ASN A 200 -1.40 70.20 44.55
CA ASN A 200 -0.72 70.65 43.33
C ASN A 200 0.08 69.50 42.70
N GLN A 201 -0.61 68.62 41.95
CA GLN A 201 0.03 67.95 40.82
C GLN A 201 -0.25 68.78 39.57
N SER A 202 0.82 69.33 38.98
CA SER A 202 0.78 69.99 37.68
C SER A 202 0.41 68.98 36.60
N LYS A 203 -0.90 68.84 36.36
CA LYS A 203 -1.49 67.97 35.34
C LYS A 203 -0.78 68.22 34.01
N PRO A 204 -0.13 67.23 33.38
CA PRO A 204 0.72 67.47 32.23
C PRO A 204 -0.14 67.79 31.00
N SER A 205 -0.44 69.07 30.80
CA SER A 205 -0.92 69.59 29.53
C SER A 205 0.20 69.45 28.50
N LEU A 206 0.25 68.29 27.85
CA LEU A 206 1.05 68.08 26.64
C LEU A 206 0.74 69.23 25.68
N SER A 207 1.76 69.99 25.29
CA SER A 207 1.52 71.17 24.44
C SER A 207 0.93 70.74 23.10
N VAL A 208 0.26 71.67 22.42
CA VAL A 208 -0.35 71.40 21.11
C VAL A 208 0.71 70.94 20.11
N GLU A 209 1.97 71.39 20.23
CA GLU A 209 3.09 70.85 19.46
C GLU A 209 3.40 69.38 19.79
N VAL A 210 3.36 68.96 21.06
CA VAL A 210 3.61 67.54 21.41
C VAL A 210 2.46 66.65 20.97
N ALA A 211 1.21 67.10 21.08
CA ALA A 211 0.05 66.39 20.54
C ALA A 211 0.14 66.24 19.01
N LYS A 212 0.50 67.31 18.30
CA LYS A 212 0.74 67.31 16.85
C LYS A 212 1.92 66.42 16.47
N MET A 213 3.04 66.52 17.17
CA MET A 213 4.24 65.70 16.94
C MET A 213 3.95 64.22 17.17
N ASN A 214 3.16 63.85 18.18
CA ASN A 214 2.73 62.48 18.40
C ASN A 214 1.81 61.98 17.27
N ALA A 215 0.93 62.83 16.72
CA ALA A 215 0.12 62.49 15.55
C ALA A 215 0.96 62.34 14.27
N GLU A 216 2.03 63.12 14.10
CA GLU A 216 2.98 63.01 12.98
C GLU A 216 3.86 61.75 13.13
N LEU A 217 4.39 61.47 14.32
CA LEU A 217 5.10 60.23 14.66
C LEU A 217 4.21 59.00 14.48
N SER A 218 2.93 59.07 14.86
CA SER A 218 1.98 57.96 14.66
C SER A 218 1.75 57.67 13.17
N LYS A 219 1.63 58.71 12.34
CA LYS A 219 1.53 58.57 10.87
C LYS A 219 2.79 57.96 10.26
N GLU A 220 3.97 58.43 10.68
CA GLU A 220 5.23 57.90 10.17
C GLU A 220 5.49 56.47 10.66
N ASN A 221 5.17 56.15 11.91
CA ASN A 221 5.22 54.78 12.43
C ASN A 221 4.28 53.86 11.63
N THR A 222 3.06 54.31 11.31
CA THR A 222 2.15 53.57 10.41
C THR A 222 2.75 53.39 9.01
N ARG A 223 3.41 54.41 8.46
CA ARG A 223 4.08 54.34 7.15
C ARG A 223 5.26 53.36 7.16
N LEU A 224 6.09 53.38 8.21
CA LEU A 224 7.20 52.46 8.43
C LEU A 224 6.69 51.03 8.63
N GLN A 225 5.64 50.82 9.42
CA GLN A 225 5.07 49.49 9.67
C GLN A 225 4.44 48.89 8.40
N ASN A 226 3.83 49.71 7.54
CA ASN A 226 3.41 49.31 6.19
C ASN A 226 4.62 48.96 5.29
N MET A 227 5.69 49.76 5.32
CA MET A 227 6.91 49.50 4.54
C MET A 227 7.60 48.19 4.99
N VAL A 228 7.75 47.98 6.30
CA VAL A 228 8.30 46.74 6.88
C VAL A 228 7.46 45.54 6.47
N THR A 229 6.13 45.63 6.52
CA THR A 229 5.24 44.52 6.14
C THR A 229 5.31 44.22 4.63
N LYS A 230 5.48 45.25 3.78
CA LYS A 230 5.76 45.08 2.34
C LYS A 230 7.12 44.39 2.12
N LEU A 231 8.19 44.89 2.73
CA LEU A 231 9.53 44.32 2.60
C LEU A 231 9.60 42.88 3.14
N GLN A 232 8.85 42.56 4.19
CA GLN A 232 8.73 41.19 4.72
C GLN A 232 8.02 40.24 3.74
N SER A 233 6.94 40.67 3.08
CA SER A 233 6.27 39.83 2.07
C SER A 233 7.08 39.68 0.76
N GLU A 234 7.82 40.73 0.37
CA GLU A 234 8.79 40.65 -0.74
C GLU A 234 9.96 39.72 -0.38
N ASN A 235 10.53 39.81 0.82
CA ASN A 235 11.59 38.92 1.29
C ASN A 235 11.09 37.47 1.46
N HIS A 236 9.89 37.25 2.00
CA HIS A 236 9.26 35.93 2.08
C HIS A 236 9.05 35.31 0.67
N SER A 237 8.69 36.13 -0.34
CA SER A 237 8.61 35.70 -1.74
C SER A 237 9.98 35.37 -2.35
N LEU A 238 11.03 36.11 -2.00
CA LEU A 238 12.40 35.85 -2.44
C LEU A 238 12.98 34.59 -1.78
N SER A 239 12.81 34.43 -0.47
CA SER A 239 13.18 33.23 0.30
C SER A 239 12.60 31.95 -0.31
N VAL A 240 11.32 31.94 -0.71
CA VAL A 240 10.70 30.78 -1.39
C VAL A 240 11.33 30.52 -2.77
N LYS A 241 11.66 31.58 -3.52
CA LYS A 241 12.34 31.43 -4.82
C LYS A 241 13.77 30.93 -4.69
N VAL A 242 14.50 31.40 -3.68
CA VAL A 242 15.86 30.92 -3.35
C VAL A 242 15.80 29.46 -2.94
N SER A 243 14.91 29.05 -2.03
CA SER A 243 14.73 27.64 -1.65
C SER A 243 14.37 26.77 -2.86
N ALA A 244 13.51 27.23 -3.77
CA ALA A 244 13.19 26.47 -4.99
C ALA A 244 14.37 26.39 -5.98
N GLN A 245 15.28 27.37 -5.96
CA GLN A 245 16.53 27.32 -6.74
C GLN A 245 17.61 26.48 -6.06
N GLU A 246 17.65 26.40 -4.72
CA GLU A 246 18.45 25.44 -3.95
C GLU A 246 17.99 23.99 -4.26
N ASP A 247 16.67 23.74 -4.28
CA ASP A 247 16.07 22.46 -4.67
C ASP A 247 16.42 22.09 -6.14
N GLU A 248 16.29 23.02 -7.09
CA GLU A 248 16.64 22.79 -8.50
C GLU A 248 18.15 22.56 -8.70
N LEU A 249 19.00 23.25 -7.93
CA LEU A 249 20.45 23.09 -7.98
C LEU A 249 20.90 21.72 -7.47
N THR A 250 20.39 21.27 -6.31
CA THR A 250 20.73 19.94 -5.76
C THR A 250 20.25 18.78 -6.66
N LEU A 251 19.12 18.95 -7.35
CA LEU A 251 18.66 18.00 -8.39
C LEU A 251 19.61 17.95 -9.61
N MET A 252 20.25 19.06 -9.95
CA MET A 252 21.23 19.11 -11.05
C MET A 252 22.60 18.59 -10.62
N GLU A 253 23.02 18.80 -9.38
CA GLU A 253 24.25 18.25 -8.80
C GLU A 253 24.19 16.72 -8.68
N THR A 254 23.11 16.17 -8.11
CA THR A 254 22.90 14.71 -8.02
C THR A 254 22.90 14.06 -9.40
N ARG A 255 22.23 14.68 -10.38
CA ARG A 255 22.27 14.24 -11.79
C ARG A 255 23.67 14.34 -12.42
N GLN A 256 24.47 15.33 -12.04
CA GLN A 256 25.87 15.43 -12.48
C GLN A 256 26.71 14.29 -11.89
N GLU A 257 26.49 13.91 -10.63
CA GLU A 257 27.15 12.78 -9.97
C GLU A 257 26.77 11.45 -10.64
N GLU A 258 25.49 11.18 -10.88
CA GLU A 258 25.00 10.02 -11.64
C GLU A 258 25.68 9.91 -13.02
N MET A 259 25.71 11.01 -13.77
CA MET A 259 26.35 11.06 -15.09
C MET A 259 27.87 10.87 -15.02
N THR A 260 28.52 11.34 -13.95
CA THR A 260 29.96 11.14 -13.71
C THR A 260 30.25 9.68 -13.42
N ASN A 261 29.50 9.05 -12.52
CA ASN A 261 29.62 7.62 -12.19
C ASN A 261 29.41 6.72 -13.43
N SER A 262 28.40 7.03 -14.24
CA SER A 262 28.14 6.34 -15.53
C SER A 262 29.30 6.50 -16.52
N LEU A 263 29.88 7.70 -16.61
CA LEU A 263 31.03 8.01 -17.46
C LEU A 263 32.30 7.28 -16.99
N GLU A 264 32.50 7.10 -15.68
CA GLU A 264 33.60 6.30 -15.12
C GLU A 264 33.46 4.80 -15.39
N GLU A 265 32.27 4.21 -15.26
CA GLU A 265 32.03 2.81 -15.64
C GLU A 265 32.25 2.59 -17.15
N VAL A 266 31.80 3.52 -18.01
CA VAL A 266 32.08 3.45 -19.46
C VAL A 266 33.58 3.57 -19.77
N LYS A 267 34.31 4.48 -19.10
CA LYS A 267 35.79 4.55 -19.19
C LYS A 267 36.44 3.23 -18.77
N TYR A 268 36.00 2.63 -17.66
CA TYR A 268 36.53 1.36 -17.17
C TYR A 268 36.32 0.23 -18.17
N GLN A 269 35.12 0.10 -18.74
CA GLN A 269 34.83 -0.93 -19.75
C GLN A 269 35.58 -0.69 -21.07
N LEU A 270 35.78 0.58 -21.47
CA LEU A 270 36.60 0.96 -22.63
C LEU A 270 38.07 0.56 -22.42
N GLU A 271 38.68 0.95 -21.29
CA GLU A 271 40.08 0.62 -20.99
C GLU A 271 40.30 -0.90 -20.88
N LYS A 272 39.33 -1.60 -20.29
CA LYS A 272 39.24 -3.06 -20.24
C LYS A 272 39.05 -3.70 -21.63
N SER A 273 38.51 -2.97 -22.61
CA SER A 273 38.47 -3.38 -24.03
C SER A 273 39.83 -3.17 -24.70
N MET A 274 40.44 -2.00 -24.57
CA MET A 274 41.78 -1.69 -25.09
C MET A 274 42.84 -2.67 -24.55
N ARG A 275 42.76 -3.04 -23.26
CA ARG A 275 43.61 -4.09 -22.65
C ARG A 275 43.43 -5.50 -23.23
N ARG A 276 42.36 -5.77 -23.99
CA ARG A 276 42.19 -7.00 -24.79
C ARG A 276 42.76 -6.79 -26.20
N GLU A 277 42.48 -5.66 -26.82
CA GLU A 277 42.97 -5.26 -28.14
C GLU A 277 44.50 -5.28 -28.22
N CYS A 278 45.20 -4.61 -27.30
CA CYS A 278 46.67 -4.64 -27.23
C CYS A 278 47.26 -6.05 -27.05
N LYS A 279 46.49 -7.00 -26.49
CA LYS A 279 46.91 -8.42 -26.36
C LYS A 279 46.70 -9.21 -27.65
N LEU A 280 45.79 -8.77 -28.52
CA LEU A 280 45.63 -9.29 -29.88
C LEU A 280 46.70 -8.68 -30.79
N ASP A 281 46.95 -7.38 -30.72
CA ASP A 281 48.00 -6.69 -31.48
C ASP A 281 49.40 -7.25 -31.19
N PHE A 282 49.73 -7.51 -29.91
CA PHE A 282 51.00 -8.14 -29.56
C PHE A 282 51.17 -9.52 -30.23
N ARG A 283 50.09 -10.32 -30.29
CA ARG A 283 50.11 -11.63 -30.97
C ARG A 283 50.21 -11.47 -32.48
N LEU A 284 49.50 -10.51 -33.07
CA LEU A 284 49.57 -10.21 -34.50
C LEU A 284 50.98 -9.76 -34.90
N ALA A 285 51.59 -8.87 -34.11
CA ALA A 285 52.97 -8.41 -34.28
C ALA A 285 54.00 -9.54 -34.13
N GLU A 286 53.77 -10.53 -33.27
CA GLU A 286 54.58 -11.75 -33.25
C GLU A 286 54.49 -12.55 -34.56
N TYR A 287 53.28 -12.76 -35.10
CA TYR A 287 53.10 -13.48 -36.37
C TYR A 287 53.74 -12.73 -37.54
N VAL A 288 53.56 -11.40 -37.62
CA VAL A 288 54.20 -10.56 -38.65
C VAL A 288 55.73 -10.60 -38.52
N ARG A 289 56.29 -10.52 -37.31
CA ARG A 289 57.74 -10.60 -37.09
C ARG A 289 58.32 -11.96 -37.47
N LYS A 290 57.57 -13.05 -37.21
CA LYS A 290 57.93 -14.42 -37.64
C LYS A 290 57.89 -14.57 -39.17
N ALA A 291 57.02 -13.85 -39.88
CA ALA A 291 57.04 -13.77 -41.34
C ALA A 291 58.26 -12.97 -41.84
N GLN A 292 58.47 -11.75 -41.32
CA GLN A 292 59.57 -10.86 -41.75
C GLN A 292 60.97 -11.42 -41.46
N GLN A 293 61.14 -12.26 -40.43
CA GLN A 293 62.41 -12.97 -40.20
C GLN A 293 62.73 -14.04 -41.26
N MET A 294 61.77 -14.43 -42.11
CA MET A 294 62.04 -15.24 -43.29
C MET A 294 62.46 -14.40 -44.51
N GLU A 295 62.12 -13.11 -44.55
CA GLU A 295 62.44 -12.18 -45.64
C GLU A 295 63.76 -11.42 -45.41
N MET A 296 64.05 -11.00 -44.17
CA MET A 296 65.18 -10.11 -43.85
C MET A 296 66.56 -10.79 -43.81
N ASN A 297 66.69 -12.02 -44.28
CA ASN A 297 68.00 -12.68 -44.46
C ASN A 297 68.75 -12.21 -45.73
N ASP A 298 68.08 -11.50 -46.65
CA ASP A 298 68.58 -11.30 -48.02
C ASP A 298 69.41 -10.01 -48.29
N VAL A 299 69.52 -9.00 -47.39
CA VAL A 299 70.02 -7.63 -47.76
C VAL A 299 70.86 -6.86 -46.68
N LYS A 300 72.14 -6.43 -46.94
CA LYS A 300 72.95 -5.46 -46.08
C LYS A 300 74.40 -5.02 -46.54
N THR A 301 74.78 -3.72 -46.75
CA THR A 301 76.22 -3.18 -46.92
C THR A 301 76.53 -1.58 -47.08
N VAL A 302 77.65 -0.93 -46.52
CA VAL A 302 78.54 0.34 -46.92
C VAL A 302 78.63 1.82 -46.18
N ASN A 303 79.70 2.78 -46.32
CA ASN A 303 80.31 3.96 -45.41
C ASN A 303 80.98 5.42 -45.95
N ALA A 304 81.53 6.48 -45.14
CA ALA A 304 82.19 7.90 -45.53
C ALA A 304 83.09 8.92 -44.54
N ASN A 305 83.79 10.11 -44.93
CA ASN A 305 84.61 11.25 -44.14
C ASN A 305 85.20 12.60 -44.92
N GLY A 306 85.95 13.79 -44.63
CA GLY A 306 86.60 14.82 -43.60
C GLY A 306 87.77 15.88 -44.18
N ILE A 307 88.54 17.00 -43.73
CA ILE A 307 88.70 18.40 -42.95
C ILE A 307 90.15 19.17 -43.21
N GLY A 308 90.80 20.44 -42.97
CA GLY A 308 90.68 21.97 -42.63
C GLY A 308 91.96 22.88 -42.01
N SER A 309 92.34 24.22 -42.29
CA SER A 309 93.43 25.17 -41.58
C SER A 309 93.76 26.76 -42.00
N ALA A 310 94.59 27.69 -41.31
CA ALA A 310 95.07 29.16 -41.63
C ALA A 310 96.20 30.03 -40.76
N SER A 311 96.71 31.33 -41.07
CA SER A 311 97.76 32.25 -40.29
C SER A 311 98.06 33.85 -40.62
N ASN A 312 99.07 34.66 -40.03
CA ASN A 312 99.36 36.22 -40.01
C ASN A 312 100.88 36.79 -39.61
N THR A 313 101.54 38.03 -39.39
CA THR A 313 101.61 39.63 -39.45
C THR A 313 103.01 40.29 -38.88
N THR A 314 103.61 41.56 -38.73
CA THR A 314 103.77 43.07 -39.24
C THR A 314 104.86 44.04 -38.48
N ASN A 315 105.35 45.30 -38.91
CA ASN A 315 106.35 46.31 -38.21
C ASN A 315 106.60 47.85 -38.73
N VAL A 316 107.27 48.88 -38.03
CA VAL A 316 107.42 50.44 -38.29
C VAL A 316 108.65 51.32 -37.65
N SER A 317 109.10 52.59 -38.08
CA SER A 317 109.95 53.70 -37.33
C SER A 317 110.62 55.01 -38.08
N LYS A 318 110.69 56.32 -37.56
CA LYS A 318 111.44 57.60 -38.07
C LYS A 318 111.39 58.97 -37.21
N SER A 319 111.76 58.97 -35.91
CA SER A 319 110.84 59.39 -34.82
C SER A 319 110.61 60.83 -34.25
N LYS A 320 111.49 61.86 -34.27
CA LYS A 320 111.22 63.10 -33.47
C LYS A 320 110.65 64.33 -34.19
N LEU A 321 110.90 64.47 -35.49
CA LEU A 321 110.03 65.30 -36.32
C LEU A 321 108.67 64.60 -36.44
N GLU A 322 108.71 63.27 -36.61
CA GLU A 322 107.58 62.36 -36.43
C GLU A 322 106.82 62.61 -35.11
N GLU A 323 107.41 62.84 -33.94
CA GLU A 323 106.62 63.09 -32.70
C GLU A 323 105.68 64.32 -32.80
N LEU A 324 106.10 65.40 -33.49
CA LEU A 324 105.26 66.60 -33.67
C LEU A 324 104.38 66.52 -34.91
N GLU A 325 104.87 65.91 -35.99
CA GLU A 325 104.06 65.60 -37.17
C GLU A 325 102.96 64.60 -36.80
N GLN A 326 103.26 63.54 -36.03
CA GLN A 326 102.30 62.61 -35.41
C GLN A 326 101.35 63.32 -34.44
N SER A 327 101.79 64.31 -33.67
CA SER A 327 100.87 65.04 -32.78
C SER A 327 99.83 65.83 -33.57
N LEU A 328 100.22 66.41 -34.71
CA LEU A 328 99.30 67.06 -35.64
C LEU A 328 98.45 66.03 -36.42
N GLU A 329 99.09 64.99 -36.95
CA GLU A 329 98.50 63.88 -37.71
C GLU A 329 97.44 63.18 -36.86
N MET A 330 97.76 62.73 -35.65
CA MET A 330 96.85 62.15 -34.66
C MET A 330 95.67 63.08 -34.33
N GLN A 331 95.85 64.40 -34.29
CA GLN A 331 94.73 65.33 -34.10
C GLN A 331 93.86 65.45 -35.36
N THR A 332 94.45 65.39 -36.56
CA THR A 332 93.68 65.31 -37.81
C THR A 332 92.99 63.95 -37.99
N GLU A 333 93.62 62.84 -37.62
CA GLU A 333 93.06 61.49 -37.58
C GLU A 333 91.92 61.40 -36.55
N LEU A 334 92.07 62.00 -35.37
CA LEU A 334 91.00 62.07 -34.37
C LEU A 334 89.84 62.93 -34.86
N ALA A 335 90.11 64.01 -35.61
CA ALA A 335 89.08 64.85 -36.21
C ALA A 335 88.35 64.13 -37.36
N THR A 336 89.06 63.43 -38.25
CA THR A 336 88.45 62.65 -39.33
C THR A 336 87.73 61.40 -38.83
N SER A 337 88.26 60.73 -37.79
CA SER A 337 87.62 59.61 -37.10
C SER A 337 86.31 60.04 -36.44
N ARG A 338 86.29 61.16 -35.70
CA ARG A 338 85.05 61.75 -35.17
C ARG A 338 84.07 62.19 -36.26
N LEU A 339 84.58 62.72 -37.38
CA LEU A 339 83.73 63.06 -38.53
C LEU A 339 83.10 61.81 -39.16
N GLN A 340 83.86 60.71 -39.30
CA GLN A 340 83.37 59.43 -39.79
C GLN A 340 82.35 58.82 -38.82
N GLU A 341 82.62 58.83 -37.51
CA GLU A 341 81.69 58.35 -36.48
C GLU A 341 80.36 59.12 -36.55
N LEU A 342 80.40 60.45 -36.69
CA LEU A 342 79.22 61.29 -36.87
C LEU A 342 78.48 60.99 -38.18
N GLN A 343 79.18 60.73 -39.29
CA GLN A 343 78.58 60.33 -40.56
C GLN A 343 77.92 58.95 -40.48
N GLU A 344 78.57 57.97 -39.85
CA GLU A 344 78.00 56.65 -39.60
C GLU A 344 76.76 56.72 -38.70
N MET A 345 76.82 57.49 -37.61
CA MET A 345 75.68 57.68 -36.71
C MET A 345 74.51 58.39 -37.39
N LEU A 346 74.80 59.34 -38.30
CA LEU A 346 73.79 60.01 -39.12
C LEU A 346 73.11 59.05 -40.11
N GLU A 347 73.85 58.15 -40.76
CA GLU A 347 73.24 57.15 -41.67
C GLU A 347 72.53 56.01 -40.92
N LYS A 348 73.05 55.58 -39.76
CA LYS A 348 72.35 54.68 -38.82
C LYS A 348 70.98 55.29 -38.42
N ASN A 349 70.95 56.57 -38.09
CA ASN A 349 69.72 57.28 -37.69
C ASN A 349 68.71 57.44 -38.86
N LYS A 350 69.18 57.76 -40.09
CA LYS A 350 68.33 57.71 -41.29
C LYS A 350 67.72 56.33 -41.52
N ASN A 351 68.50 55.26 -41.36
CA ASN A 351 68.01 53.90 -41.56
C ASN A 351 66.98 53.47 -40.51
N LEU A 352 67.19 53.82 -39.23
CA LEU A 352 66.18 53.64 -38.18
C LEU A 352 64.89 54.44 -38.47
N THR A 353 65.01 55.66 -39.00
CA THR A 353 63.86 56.49 -39.41
C THR A 353 63.06 55.81 -40.53
N ARG A 354 63.73 55.34 -41.59
CA ARG A 354 63.10 54.58 -42.70
C ARG A 354 62.39 53.31 -42.21
N GLN A 355 63.00 52.59 -41.27
CA GLN A 355 62.41 51.39 -40.66
C GLN A 355 61.15 51.73 -39.84
N LEU A 356 61.19 52.79 -39.03
CA LEU A 356 60.03 53.28 -38.27
C LEU A 356 58.88 53.69 -39.19
N GLU A 357 59.14 54.41 -40.28
CA GLU A 357 58.11 54.78 -41.27
C GLU A 357 57.50 53.55 -41.94
N THR A 358 58.33 52.57 -42.32
CA THR A 358 57.88 51.30 -42.93
C THR A 358 56.98 50.51 -41.97
N LEU A 359 57.40 50.34 -40.71
CA LEU A 359 56.61 49.65 -39.68
C LEU A 359 55.30 50.39 -39.38
N LYS A 360 55.32 51.73 -39.36
CA LYS A 360 54.16 52.60 -39.12
C LYS A 360 53.15 52.58 -40.28
N LEU A 361 53.60 52.35 -41.51
CA LEU A 361 52.74 52.09 -42.67
C LEU A 361 52.11 50.69 -42.61
N ASN A 362 52.92 49.67 -42.33
CA ASN A 362 52.47 48.29 -42.19
C ASN A 362 51.39 48.15 -41.11
N LEU A 363 51.62 48.73 -39.92
CA LEU A 363 50.65 48.71 -38.80
C LEU A 363 49.31 49.39 -39.15
N LYS A 364 49.32 50.40 -40.04
CA LYS A 364 48.11 51.09 -40.50
C LYS A 364 47.34 50.34 -41.58
N HIS A 365 47.97 49.41 -42.29
CA HIS A 365 47.39 48.70 -43.43
C HIS A 365 47.56 47.19 -43.31
N THR A 366 47.41 46.64 -42.11
CA THR A 366 47.36 45.20 -41.86
C THR A 366 46.21 44.56 -42.66
N PRO A 367 46.48 43.66 -43.64
CA PRO A 367 45.43 43.04 -44.43
C PRO A 367 44.54 42.11 -43.60
N SER A 368 43.26 42.00 -43.94
CA SER A 368 42.30 41.14 -43.22
C SER A 368 42.76 39.68 -43.20
N GLU A 369 43.37 39.19 -44.28
CA GLU A 369 43.89 37.84 -44.41
C GLU A 369 45.08 37.55 -43.47
N VAL A 370 45.85 38.57 -43.05
CA VAL A 370 46.88 38.39 -42.01
C VAL A 370 46.23 38.19 -40.64
N VAL A 371 45.09 38.85 -40.38
CA VAL A 371 44.30 38.65 -39.15
C VAL A 371 43.59 37.29 -39.19
N LYS A 372 42.99 36.90 -40.32
CA LYS A 372 42.31 35.60 -40.47
C LYS A 372 43.27 34.42 -40.33
N ASN A 373 44.49 34.56 -40.86
CA ASN A 373 45.53 33.54 -40.75
C ASN A 373 46.29 33.59 -39.41
N SER A 374 45.91 34.48 -38.48
CA SER A 374 46.51 34.51 -37.14
C SER A 374 46.05 33.32 -36.31
N THR A 375 46.93 32.85 -35.43
CA THR A 375 46.66 31.73 -34.51
C THR A 375 45.47 32.02 -33.60
N GLU A 376 45.27 33.28 -33.23
CA GLU A 376 44.20 33.74 -32.34
C GLU A 376 42.86 33.74 -33.05
N TYR A 377 42.80 34.21 -34.30
CA TYR A 377 41.57 34.17 -35.09
C TYR A 377 41.16 32.73 -35.43
N MET A 378 42.10 31.90 -35.86
CA MET A 378 41.82 30.49 -36.18
C MET A 378 41.36 29.69 -34.95
N ALA A 379 41.95 29.95 -33.78
CA ALA A 379 41.51 29.36 -32.51
C ALA A 379 40.10 29.84 -32.13
N LEU A 380 39.83 31.15 -32.22
CA LEU A 380 38.52 31.72 -31.91
C LEU A 380 37.43 31.24 -32.88
N GLN A 381 37.74 31.11 -34.17
CA GLN A 381 36.83 30.56 -35.18
C GLN A 381 36.51 29.09 -34.86
N SER A 382 37.51 28.28 -34.50
CA SER A 382 37.31 26.88 -34.11
C SER A 382 36.43 26.75 -32.85
N GLN A 383 36.70 27.55 -31.82
CA GLN A 383 35.88 27.61 -30.60
C GLN A 383 34.44 28.05 -30.89
N TYR A 384 34.26 29.09 -31.71
CA TYR A 384 32.94 29.54 -32.14
C TYR A 384 32.17 28.45 -32.90
N SER A 385 32.83 27.74 -33.82
CA SER A 385 32.21 26.63 -34.56
C SER A 385 31.81 25.47 -33.64
N ALA A 386 32.64 25.11 -32.65
CA ALA A 386 32.29 24.09 -31.66
C ALA A 386 31.07 24.49 -30.82
N LEU A 387 31.10 25.70 -30.22
CA LEU A 387 30.00 26.25 -29.42
C LEU A 387 28.71 26.42 -30.24
N TYR A 388 28.82 26.76 -31.54
CA TYR A 388 27.67 26.86 -32.43
C TYR A 388 27.02 25.48 -32.67
N MET A 389 27.83 24.44 -32.94
CA MET A 389 27.31 23.07 -33.09
C MET A 389 26.64 22.59 -31.80
N GLU A 390 27.30 22.76 -30.65
CA GLU A 390 26.76 22.43 -29.33
C GLU A 390 25.44 23.16 -29.05
N ALA A 391 25.37 24.48 -29.27
CA ALA A 391 24.14 25.26 -29.11
C ALA A 391 23.01 24.82 -30.05
N THR A 392 23.31 24.34 -31.26
CA THR A 392 22.29 23.75 -32.15
C THR A 392 21.86 22.36 -31.71
N GLN A 393 22.77 21.52 -31.22
CA GLN A 393 22.47 20.19 -30.68
C GLN A 393 21.60 20.29 -29.43
N MET A 394 21.95 21.15 -28.47
CA MET A 394 21.17 21.40 -27.25
C MET A 394 19.76 21.91 -27.58
N ARG A 395 19.62 22.78 -28.60
CA ARG A 395 18.31 23.24 -29.08
C ARG A 395 17.47 22.10 -29.66
N GLN A 396 18.08 21.17 -30.39
CA GLN A 396 17.38 19.99 -30.93
C GLN A 396 16.96 19.02 -29.80
N GLN A 397 17.84 18.75 -28.84
CA GLN A 397 17.52 17.93 -27.66
C GLN A 397 16.38 18.52 -26.82
N LEU A 398 16.35 19.84 -26.65
CA LEU A 398 15.28 20.55 -25.93
C LEU A 398 13.92 20.38 -26.63
N GLU A 399 13.87 20.40 -27.96
CA GLU A 399 12.63 20.18 -28.71
C GLU A 399 12.17 18.71 -28.71
N VAL A 400 13.11 17.75 -28.68
CA VAL A 400 12.81 16.34 -28.41
C VAL A 400 12.24 16.15 -26.99
N ALA A 401 12.83 16.79 -25.98
CA ALA A 401 12.32 16.74 -24.61
C ALA A 401 10.92 17.37 -24.47
N ARG A 402 10.65 18.49 -25.18
CA ARG A 402 9.31 19.10 -25.26
C ARG A 402 8.27 18.16 -25.87
N THR A 403 8.58 17.53 -27.00
CA THR A 403 7.65 16.61 -27.67
C THR A 403 7.42 15.33 -26.87
N GLN A 404 8.45 14.80 -26.20
CA GLN A 404 8.31 13.71 -25.23
C GLN A 404 7.44 14.10 -24.03
N MET A 405 7.67 15.26 -23.41
CA MET A 405 6.83 15.76 -22.31
C MET A 405 5.37 15.98 -22.74
N ALA A 406 5.12 16.44 -23.96
CA ALA A 406 3.77 16.57 -24.49
C ALA A 406 3.09 15.20 -24.66
N ALA A 407 3.79 14.23 -25.26
CA ALA A 407 3.29 12.87 -25.42
C ALA A 407 2.99 12.17 -24.08
N LEU A 408 3.87 12.33 -23.07
CA LEU A 408 3.66 11.81 -21.72
C LEU A 408 2.45 12.44 -21.03
N ARG A 409 2.25 13.76 -21.13
CA ARG A 409 1.05 14.42 -20.60
C ARG A 409 -0.23 13.89 -21.25
N THR A 410 -0.25 13.71 -22.58
CA THR A 410 -1.41 13.14 -23.28
C THR A 410 -1.65 11.66 -22.96
N ALA A 411 -0.59 10.87 -22.75
CA ALA A 411 -0.72 9.48 -22.32
C ALA A 411 -1.29 9.37 -20.89
N HIS A 412 -0.76 10.15 -19.95
CA HIS A 412 -1.22 10.17 -18.56
C HIS A 412 -2.66 10.67 -18.43
N ALA A 413 -3.06 11.69 -19.20
CA ALA A 413 -4.45 12.16 -19.23
C ALA A 413 -5.43 11.06 -19.67
N LYS A 414 -5.08 10.27 -20.70
CA LYS A 414 -5.89 9.12 -21.14
C LYS A 414 -5.91 7.99 -20.11
N GLN A 415 -4.83 7.80 -19.36
CA GLN A 415 -4.81 6.80 -18.29
C GLN A 415 -5.75 7.20 -17.14
N ILE A 416 -5.83 8.49 -16.80
CA ILE A 416 -6.81 9.02 -15.83
C ILE A 416 -8.24 8.77 -16.33
N GLU A 417 -8.55 9.15 -17.58
CA GLU A 417 -9.88 8.94 -18.21
C GLU A 417 -10.33 7.47 -18.18
N VAL A 418 -9.40 6.52 -18.39
CA VAL A 418 -9.68 5.08 -18.26
C VAL A 418 -9.93 4.68 -16.80
N MET A 419 -9.10 5.13 -15.85
CA MET A 419 -9.29 4.81 -14.42
C MET A 419 -10.60 5.38 -13.86
N GLU A 420 -10.99 6.59 -14.25
CA GLU A 420 -12.27 7.20 -13.90
C GLU A 420 -13.45 6.38 -14.46
N SER A 421 -13.33 5.88 -15.69
CA SER A 421 -14.35 5.00 -16.28
C SER A 421 -14.40 3.62 -15.60
N GLU A 422 -13.26 3.03 -15.22
CA GLU A 422 -13.19 1.76 -14.50
C GLU A 422 -13.75 1.87 -13.07
N GLU A 423 -13.49 2.99 -12.37
CA GLU A 423 -14.08 3.25 -11.05
C GLU A 423 -15.60 3.40 -11.15
N CYS A 424 -16.10 4.17 -12.13
CA CYS A 424 -17.54 4.33 -12.34
C CYS A 424 -18.24 2.98 -12.54
N LEU A 425 -17.67 2.10 -13.38
CA LEU A 425 -18.15 0.73 -13.60
C LEU A 425 -17.98 -0.19 -12.38
N ALA A 426 -17.02 0.07 -11.48
CA ALA A 426 -16.90 -0.64 -10.21
C ALA A 426 -17.97 -0.19 -9.20
N GLN A 427 -18.22 1.12 -9.10
CA GLN A 427 -19.28 1.66 -8.26
C GLN A 427 -20.68 1.23 -8.73
N GLU A 428 -20.91 1.12 -10.04
CA GLU A 428 -22.17 0.64 -10.62
C GLU A 428 -22.44 -0.81 -10.21
N ARG A 429 -21.51 -1.73 -10.47
CA ARG A 429 -21.59 -3.13 -10.01
C ARG A 429 -21.76 -3.25 -8.49
N MET A 430 -21.12 -2.37 -7.71
CA MET A 430 -21.30 -2.35 -6.26
C MET A 430 -22.74 -1.96 -5.87
N ARG A 431 -23.31 -0.92 -6.49
CA ARG A 431 -24.72 -0.51 -6.29
C ARG A 431 -25.68 -1.65 -6.66
N ASP A 432 -25.43 -2.35 -7.76
CA ASP A 432 -26.23 -3.51 -8.17
C ASP A 432 -26.21 -4.62 -7.11
N THR A 433 -25.01 -5.02 -6.63
CA THR A 433 -24.89 -6.06 -5.60
C THR A 433 -25.50 -5.66 -4.25
N VAL A 434 -25.50 -4.37 -3.90
CA VAL A 434 -26.20 -3.88 -2.70
C VAL A 434 -27.71 -3.99 -2.90
N SER A 435 -28.24 -3.57 -4.05
CA SER A 435 -29.67 -3.70 -4.37
C SER A 435 -30.13 -5.17 -4.38
N GLU A 436 -29.32 -6.09 -4.89
CA GLU A 436 -29.63 -7.53 -4.87
C GLU A 436 -29.66 -8.07 -3.43
N LEU A 437 -28.69 -7.72 -2.60
CA LEU A 437 -28.64 -8.13 -1.20
C LEU A 437 -29.78 -7.51 -0.37
N GLU A 438 -30.21 -6.28 -0.68
CA GLU A 438 -31.40 -5.66 -0.06
C GLU A 438 -32.70 -6.38 -0.47
N GLU A 439 -32.83 -6.82 -1.72
CA GLU A 439 -33.97 -7.63 -2.17
C GLU A 439 -33.98 -9.03 -1.50
N GLN A 440 -32.83 -9.71 -1.46
CA GLN A 440 -32.69 -11.02 -0.78
C GLN A 440 -33.02 -10.90 0.72
N LEU A 441 -32.53 -9.85 1.40
CA LEU A 441 -32.80 -9.58 2.81
C LEU A 441 -34.28 -9.19 3.06
N SER A 442 -34.89 -8.47 2.12
CA SER A 442 -36.34 -8.20 2.11
C SER A 442 -37.15 -9.49 1.96
N GLN A 443 -36.71 -10.42 1.11
CA GLN A 443 -37.36 -11.71 0.90
C GLN A 443 -37.26 -12.62 2.14
N VAL A 444 -36.07 -12.79 2.72
CA VAL A 444 -35.88 -13.59 3.95
C VAL A 444 -36.70 -13.03 5.12
N ARG A 445 -36.87 -11.70 5.22
CA ARG A 445 -37.77 -11.09 6.23
C ARG A 445 -39.24 -11.45 6.02
N LYS A 446 -39.73 -11.52 4.77
CA LYS A 446 -41.10 -11.98 4.48
C LYS A 446 -41.27 -13.45 4.82
N GLU A 447 -40.32 -14.29 4.44
CA GLU A 447 -40.33 -15.74 4.72
C GLU A 447 -40.32 -16.03 6.22
N TYR A 448 -39.51 -15.29 7.00
CA TYR A 448 -39.53 -15.36 8.46
C TYR A 448 -40.89 -14.98 9.06
N GLU A 449 -41.50 -13.87 8.62
CA GLU A 449 -42.79 -13.43 9.18
C GLU A 449 -43.94 -14.37 8.76
N MET A 450 -43.91 -14.94 7.54
CA MET A 450 -44.84 -16.00 7.14
C MET A 450 -44.69 -17.25 8.03
N LEU A 451 -43.46 -17.76 8.20
CA LEU A 451 -43.20 -18.94 9.03
C LEU A 451 -43.57 -18.69 10.51
N ARG A 452 -43.38 -17.47 11.00
CA ARG A 452 -43.82 -17.04 12.34
C ARG A 452 -45.35 -17.06 12.47
N LEU A 453 -46.08 -16.53 11.49
CA LEU A 453 -47.54 -16.56 11.47
C LEU A 453 -48.08 -18.00 11.36
N GLU A 454 -47.45 -18.85 10.55
CA GLU A 454 -47.76 -20.29 10.48
C GLU A 454 -47.51 -20.97 11.83
N PHE A 455 -46.41 -20.64 12.53
CA PHE A 455 -46.13 -21.19 13.87
C PHE A 455 -47.17 -20.73 14.91
N GLU A 456 -47.56 -19.45 14.91
CA GLU A 456 -48.57 -18.88 15.81
C GLU A 456 -49.97 -19.47 15.54
N GLN A 457 -50.31 -19.73 14.27
CA GLN A 457 -51.52 -20.45 13.87
C GLN A 457 -51.51 -21.91 14.32
N ASN A 458 -50.39 -22.63 14.14
CA ASN A 458 -50.25 -24.02 14.59
C ASN A 458 -50.28 -24.13 16.13
N LEU A 459 -49.66 -23.19 16.85
CA LEU A 459 -49.68 -23.15 18.31
C LEU A 459 -51.11 -22.96 18.84
N SER A 460 -51.83 -21.97 18.34
CA SER A 460 -53.21 -21.70 18.77
C SER A 460 -54.18 -22.82 18.39
N ALA A 461 -54.00 -23.49 17.25
CA ALA A 461 -54.75 -24.70 16.90
C ALA A 461 -54.44 -25.88 17.85
N ASN A 462 -53.18 -26.06 18.25
CA ASN A 462 -52.77 -27.10 19.18
C ASN A 462 -53.30 -26.86 20.59
N GLU A 463 -53.30 -25.61 21.08
CA GLU A 463 -53.92 -25.22 22.35
C GLU A 463 -55.42 -25.54 22.38
N GLN A 464 -56.15 -25.23 21.30
CA GLN A 464 -57.57 -25.58 21.15
C GLN A 464 -57.81 -27.10 21.11
N SER A 465 -56.83 -27.90 20.68
CA SER A 465 -56.94 -29.37 20.73
C SER A 465 -56.89 -29.92 22.17
N GLY A 466 -56.26 -29.21 23.11
CA GLY A 466 -56.04 -29.66 24.48
C GLY A 466 -57.32 -30.04 25.24
N PRO A 467 -58.33 -29.14 25.30
CA PRO A 467 -59.65 -29.44 25.88
C PRO A 467 -60.35 -30.63 25.20
N VAL A 468 -60.40 -30.67 23.87
CA VAL A 468 -61.04 -31.77 23.11
C VAL A 468 -60.37 -33.11 23.42
N ASN A 469 -59.04 -33.14 23.42
CA ASN A 469 -58.26 -34.33 23.80
C ASN A 469 -58.45 -34.73 25.27
N LYS A 470 -58.81 -33.79 26.17
CA LYS A 470 -59.17 -34.10 27.56
C LYS A 470 -60.57 -34.71 27.65
N GLU A 471 -61.54 -34.16 26.93
CA GLU A 471 -62.93 -34.67 26.86
C GLU A 471 -62.98 -36.08 26.27
N ILE A 472 -62.28 -36.34 25.16
CA ILE A 472 -62.16 -37.68 24.56
C ILE A 472 -61.60 -38.69 25.58
N ARG A 473 -60.58 -38.32 26.38
CA ARG A 473 -60.01 -39.19 27.43
C ARG A 473 -60.99 -39.43 28.59
N MET A 474 -61.77 -38.43 29.00
CA MET A 474 -62.83 -38.60 30.01
C MET A 474 -63.95 -39.53 29.49
N LEU A 475 -64.39 -39.33 28.26
CA LEU A 475 -65.42 -40.16 27.61
C LEU A 475 -64.97 -41.62 27.45
N LEU A 476 -63.74 -41.84 26.98
CA LEU A 476 -63.13 -43.17 26.89
C LEU A 476 -63.03 -43.86 28.25
N THR A 477 -62.69 -43.12 29.31
CA THR A 477 -62.63 -43.64 30.69
C THR A 477 -64.03 -44.00 31.21
N SER A 478 -65.04 -43.20 30.89
CA SER A 478 -66.45 -43.49 31.20
C SER A 478 -66.92 -44.77 30.50
N PHE A 479 -66.74 -44.89 29.18
CA PHE A 479 -67.11 -46.09 28.43
C PHE A 479 -66.33 -47.34 28.89
N LYS A 480 -65.04 -47.21 29.23
CA LYS A 480 -64.26 -48.31 29.81
C LYS A 480 -64.87 -48.81 31.13
N THR A 481 -65.27 -47.88 32.00
CA THR A 481 -65.91 -48.18 33.29
C THR A 481 -67.29 -48.84 33.10
N GLN A 482 -68.12 -48.32 32.18
CA GLN A 482 -69.41 -48.92 31.85
C GLN A 482 -69.27 -50.34 31.27
N ASN A 483 -68.30 -50.55 30.37
CA ASN A 483 -68.01 -51.86 29.79
C ASN A 483 -67.55 -52.88 30.85
N GLU A 484 -66.78 -52.43 31.84
CA GLU A 484 -66.37 -53.24 32.98
C GLU A 484 -67.54 -53.56 33.93
N GLN A 485 -68.43 -52.61 34.20
CA GLN A 485 -69.68 -52.86 34.93
C GLN A 485 -70.55 -53.91 34.20
N LEU A 486 -70.76 -53.75 32.89
CA LEU A 486 -71.54 -54.71 32.07
C LEU A 486 -70.90 -56.11 32.07
N LYS A 487 -69.56 -56.23 32.11
CA LYS A 487 -68.86 -57.52 32.29
C LYS A 487 -69.12 -58.14 33.66
N GLN A 488 -69.14 -57.34 34.73
CA GLN A 488 -69.49 -57.80 36.08
C GLN A 488 -70.96 -58.25 36.17
N GLU A 489 -71.88 -57.48 35.59
CA GLU A 489 -73.31 -57.84 35.52
C GLU A 489 -73.55 -59.10 34.70
N SER A 490 -72.98 -59.20 33.50
CA SER A 490 -73.02 -60.41 32.67
C SER A 490 -72.49 -61.63 33.44
N SER A 491 -71.39 -61.48 34.18
CA SER A 491 -70.85 -62.54 35.04
C SER A 491 -71.79 -62.92 36.19
N ARG A 492 -72.49 -61.94 36.79
CA ARG A 492 -73.51 -62.15 37.83
C ARG A 492 -74.75 -62.86 37.28
N PHE A 493 -75.24 -62.48 36.11
CA PHE A 493 -76.35 -63.16 35.44
C PHE A 493 -75.95 -64.59 35.03
N LYS A 494 -74.75 -64.79 34.50
CA LYS A 494 -74.20 -66.13 34.16
C LYS A 494 -74.08 -67.04 35.39
N ARG A 495 -73.79 -66.47 36.58
CA ARG A 495 -73.83 -67.21 37.86
C ARG A 495 -75.26 -67.58 38.27
N LYS A 496 -76.18 -66.60 38.31
CA LYS A 496 -77.61 -66.83 38.61
C LYS A 496 -78.27 -67.85 37.68
N TRP A 497 -77.91 -67.83 36.40
CA TRP A 497 -78.38 -68.82 35.42
C TRP A 497 -77.89 -70.24 35.76
N LYS A 498 -76.59 -70.41 36.11
CA LYS A 498 -76.07 -71.70 36.58
C LYS A 498 -76.76 -72.17 37.87
N GLU A 499 -77.02 -71.26 38.80
CA GLU A 499 -77.76 -71.54 40.04
C GLU A 499 -79.20 -72.02 39.73
N ALA A 500 -79.92 -71.32 38.86
CA ALA A 500 -81.27 -71.69 38.43
C ALA A 500 -81.31 -73.03 37.66
N VAL A 501 -80.35 -73.29 36.77
CA VAL A 501 -80.21 -74.59 36.08
C VAL A 501 -79.93 -75.72 37.07
N SER A 502 -79.12 -75.48 38.10
CA SER A 502 -78.86 -76.45 39.18
C SER A 502 -80.13 -76.73 40.02
N LEU A 503 -80.92 -75.71 40.32
CA LEU A 503 -82.21 -75.87 41.02
C LEU A 503 -83.25 -76.60 40.17
N LEU A 504 -83.34 -76.31 38.86
CA LEU A 504 -84.20 -77.06 37.93
C LEU A 504 -83.78 -78.54 37.83
N ALA A 505 -82.48 -78.83 37.79
CA ALA A 505 -81.98 -80.21 37.79
C ALA A 505 -82.33 -80.97 39.08
N LYS A 506 -82.28 -80.30 40.25
CA LYS A 506 -82.75 -80.87 41.52
C LYS A 506 -84.26 -81.12 41.51
N CYS A 507 -85.05 -80.12 41.14
CA CYS A 507 -86.51 -80.21 41.13
C CYS A 507 -87.03 -81.26 40.13
N ASN A 508 -86.38 -81.41 38.96
CA ASN A 508 -86.67 -82.52 38.04
C ASN A 508 -86.35 -83.89 38.66
N LYS A 509 -85.23 -84.03 39.37
CA LYS A 509 -84.85 -85.27 40.06
C LYS A 509 -85.81 -85.61 41.21
N GLU A 510 -86.28 -84.60 41.94
CA GLU A 510 -87.32 -84.73 42.98
C GLU A 510 -88.66 -85.15 42.35
N LEU A 511 -89.06 -84.52 41.24
CA LEU A 511 -90.27 -84.85 40.47
C LEU A 511 -90.23 -86.28 39.88
N GLU A 512 -89.07 -86.75 39.41
CA GLU A 512 -88.88 -88.16 39.03
C GLU A 512 -88.97 -89.12 40.21
N GLY A 513 -88.52 -88.69 41.40
CA GLY A 513 -88.66 -89.44 42.65
C GLY A 513 -90.12 -89.59 43.04
N GLU A 514 -90.89 -88.50 42.97
CA GLU A 514 -92.34 -88.48 43.20
C GLU A 514 -93.14 -89.28 42.15
N LYS A 515 -92.75 -89.22 40.87
CA LYS A 515 -93.34 -90.09 39.83
C LYS A 515 -93.13 -91.56 40.16
N ARG A 516 -91.88 -91.95 40.45
CA ARG A 516 -91.53 -93.32 40.88
C ARG A 516 -92.16 -93.73 42.20
N TYR A 517 -92.51 -92.78 43.08
CA TYR A 517 -93.28 -93.05 44.29
C TYR A 517 -94.77 -93.30 43.94
N ARG A 518 -95.38 -92.46 43.10
CA ARG A 518 -96.78 -92.63 42.64
C ARG A 518 -97.00 -93.91 41.84
N GLU A 519 -96.07 -94.30 40.98
CA GLU A 519 -96.12 -95.58 40.25
C GLU A 519 -96.21 -96.76 41.24
N ARG A 520 -95.38 -96.76 42.30
CA ARG A 520 -95.42 -97.76 43.39
C ARG A 520 -96.66 -97.67 44.30
N CYS A 521 -97.46 -96.61 44.22
CA CYS A 521 -98.69 -96.46 45.00
C CYS A 521 -99.97 -96.71 44.18
N LEU A 522 -99.85 -97.07 42.89
CA LEU A 522 -100.99 -97.35 42.00
C LEU A 522 -101.05 -98.80 41.50
N LEU A 523 -100.06 -99.63 41.85
CA LEU A 523 -100.13 -101.08 41.65
C LEU A 523 -100.60 -101.77 42.94
N ILE A 524 -101.62 -102.61 42.81
CA ILE A 524 -101.89 -103.66 43.79
C ILE A 524 -101.02 -104.85 43.36
N GLU A 525 -100.01 -105.18 44.16
CA GLU A 525 -99.19 -106.38 43.94
C GLU A 525 -100.02 -107.62 44.30
N VAL A 526 -100.65 -108.20 43.28
CA VAL A 526 -100.91 -109.64 43.24
C VAL A 526 -99.61 -110.28 42.75
N GLU A 527 -98.90 -110.97 43.63
CA GLU A 527 -97.73 -111.75 43.27
C GLU A 527 -98.15 -112.92 42.36
N GLU A 528 -97.52 -113.06 41.20
CA GLU A 528 -96.48 -114.07 40.94
C GLU A 528 -96.08 -114.05 39.44
N GLU A 529 -94.86 -114.54 39.16
CA GLU A 529 -94.23 -114.64 37.83
C GLU A 529 -94.05 -113.30 37.06
N GLY A 530 -92.89 -113.01 36.48
CA GLY A 530 -91.63 -113.74 36.36
C GLY A 530 -90.81 -113.14 35.22
N ASP A 531 -89.64 -113.70 34.94
CA ASP A 531 -88.89 -113.47 33.69
C ASP A 531 -88.42 -112.01 33.36
N SER A 532 -87.36 -111.78 32.59
CA SER A 532 -86.25 -112.66 32.24
C SER A 532 -85.03 -111.83 31.80
N LEU A 533 -83.95 -112.54 31.47
CA LEU A 533 -82.97 -112.25 30.40
C LEU A 533 -82.45 -110.80 30.17
N ALA A 534 -81.12 -110.76 30.15
CA ALA A 534 -80.25 -109.92 29.31
C ALA A 534 -80.10 -108.42 29.70
N SER A 535 -78.88 -107.88 29.85
CA SER A 535 -77.81 -107.67 28.83
C SER A 535 -78.13 -106.58 27.80
N PRO A 536 -77.14 -106.00 27.07
CA PRO A 536 -75.69 -106.25 27.13
C PRO A 536 -74.86 -104.93 27.21
N ASP A 537 -73.55 -105.04 26.96
CA ASP A 537 -72.71 -104.06 26.21
C ASP A 537 -72.55 -102.60 26.70
N GLN A 538 -71.49 -101.85 26.36
CA GLN A 538 -70.12 -102.16 25.90
C GLN A 538 -69.19 -101.04 26.46
N GLU A 539 -67.86 -101.18 26.52
CA GLU A 539 -66.90 -100.78 25.46
C GLU A 539 -67.31 -99.55 24.59
N LYS A 540 -66.42 -98.69 24.07
CA LYS A 540 -64.95 -98.73 23.86
C LYS A 540 -64.43 -97.25 23.96
N ASN A 541 -63.13 -97.00 24.20
CA ASN A 541 -62.12 -96.54 23.22
C ASN A 541 -62.58 -95.33 22.35
N SER A 542 -61.84 -94.23 22.14
CA SER A 542 -60.37 -94.06 22.01
C SER A 542 -59.89 -92.69 22.55
N THR A 543 -58.69 -92.54 23.14
CA THR A 543 -57.32 -92.47 22.54
C THR A 543 -57.08 -91.27 21.61
N SER A 544 -56.07 -90.43 21.96
CA SER A 544 -55.22 -89.57 21.08
C SER A 544 -55.90 -88.49 20.20
N THR A 545 -55.26 -87.40 19.75
CA THR A 545 -53.86 -86.91 19.79
C THR A 545 -53.90 -85.36 19.84
N ALA A 546 -52.92 -84.66 20.43
CA ALA A 546 -51.81 -83.91 19.78
C ALA A 546 -52.15 -82.85 18.70
N ASP A 547 -51.33 -81.79 18.71
CA ASP A 547 -51.20 -80.66 17.77
C ASP A 547 -52.35 -79.60 17.73
N SER A 548 -52.11 -78.28 17.68
CA SER A 548 -51.27 -77.41 16.80
C SER A 548 -51.95 -77.19 15.42
N VAL A 549 -51.98 -76.02 14.76
CA VAL A 549 -51.32 -74.70 14.97
C VAL A 549 -52.02 -73.59 14.10
N ILE A 550 -51.72 -72.28 14.30
CA ILE A 550 -52.05 -71.13 13.38
C ILE A 550 -53.57 -70.78 13.28
N ASP A 551 -54.08 -69.55 13.03
CA ASP A 551 -53.54 -68.17 12.80
C ASP A 551 -54.40 -67.14 13.60
N GLY A 552 -54.13 -65.83 13.71
CA GLY A 552 -53.11 -65.00 13.04
C GLY A 552 -53.01 -63.55 13.56
N SER A 553 -52.47 -62.65 12.73
CA SER A 553 -51.69 -61.47 13.16
C SER A 553 -52.33 -60.06 13.07
N ALA A 554 -51.91 -59.18 13.99
CA ALA A 554 -51.63 -57.74 13.80
C ALA A 554 -50.59 -57.32 14.88
N LEU A 555 -49.41 -56.78 14.57
CA LEU A 555 -49.09 -55.38 14.18
C LEU A 555 -49.44 -54.36 15.29
N GLU A 556 -48.54 -53.47 15.76
CA GLU A 556 -47.15 -53.16 15.34
C GLU A 556 -46.33 -52.51 16.50
N HIS A 557 -45.02 -52.31 16.29
CA HIS A 557 -43.94 -51.59 17.06
C HIS A 557 -44.11 -51.16 18.55
N GLY A 558 -43.08 -51.18 19.41
CA GLY A 558 -41.70 -51.67 19.29
C GLY A 558 -40.60 -50.60 19.38
N GLU A 559 -40.09 -50.31 20.59
CA GLU A 559 -38.90 -49.47 20.81
C GLU A 559 -38.27 -49.75 22.20
N LEU A 560 -36.94 -49.96 22.29
CA LEU A 560 -36.09 -49.77 23.49
C LEU A 560 -34.60 -50.11 23.22
N ALA A 561 -33.71 -49.54 24.05
CA ALA A 561 -32.30 -49.89 24.28
C ALA A 561 -31.27 -49.69 23.14
N GLU A 562 -30.70 -48.47 23.12
CA GLU A 562 -29.27 -48.17 23.34
C GLU A 562 -28.23 -49.30 23.19
N THR A 563 -27.19 -49.06 22.37
CA THR A 563 -25.78 -49.38 22.71
C THR A 563 -24.81 -48.36 22.10
N ASP A 564 -23.74 -48.08 22.83
CA ASP A 564 -22.66 -47.10 22.61
C ASP A 564 -21.95 -47.11 21.25
N ASN A 565 -21.27 -46.00 20.95
CA ASN A 565 -19.84 -46.06 20.63
C ASN A 565 -19.08 -44.75 20.91
N ASP A 566 -17.85 -44.89 21.39
CA ASP A 566 -16.87 -43.84 21.66
C ASP A 566 -16.38 -43.12 20.38
N VAL A 567 -15.79 -41.91 20.54
CA VAL A 567 -14.32 -41.70 20.44
C VAL A 567 -13.94 -40.20 20.48
N SER A 568 -13.12 -39.86 21.48
CA SER A 568 -12.10 -38.79 21.58
C SER A 568 -12.23 -37.46 20.80
N GLY A 569 -12.36 -36.36 21.56
CA GLY A 569 -11.52 -35.16 21.36
C GLY A 569 -10.24 -35.26 22.22
N PRO A 570 -9.19 -34.45 21.95
CA PRO A 570 -8.74 -33.46 22.95
C PRO A 570 -8.20 -32.15 22.26
N PRO A 571 -7.48 -31.21 22.91
CA PRO A 571 -8.13 -29.99 23.42
C PRO A 571 -7.41 -28.65 23.11
N HIS A 572 -8.09 -27.50 23.21
CA HIS A 572 -7.36 -26.24 23.44
C HIS A 572 -8.12 -25.14 24.22
N LYS A 573 -7.51 -24.79 25.37
CA LYS A 573 -7.29 -23.45 25.96
C LYS A 573 -8.41 -22.39 25.92
N VAL A 574 -8.87 -22.05 27.12
CA VAL A 574 -9.22 -20.67 27.50
C VAL A 574 -7.94 -19.83 27.63
N ILE A 575 -7.96 -18.61 27.09
CA ILE A 575 -7.15 -17.46 27.56
C ILE A 575 -8.09 -16.25 27.60
N GLN A 576 -7.87 -15.36 28.56
CA GLN A 576 -8.52 -14.06 28.74
C GLN A 576 -7.46 -12.95 28.56
#